data_AF-A0ABD7MMB3-F1
#
_entry.id   AF-A0ABD7MMB3-F1
#
_cell.length_a   1.000
_cell.length_b   1.000
_cell.length_c   1.000
_cell.angle_alpha   90.00
_cell.angle_beta   90.00
_cell.angle_gamma   90.00
#
_symmetry.space_group_name_H-M   'P 1'
#
loop_
_entity.id
_entity.type
_entity.pdbx_description
1 polymer ?
#
loop_
_entity_poly.entity_id
_entity_poly.type
_entity_poly.pdbx_seq_one_letter_code
_entity_poly.pdbx_strand_id
1 'polypeptide(L)' 'MAELDSEVRKVRLKLTDSYEEGVKLSSGTFTLPARFCQEILPDNARSITIPLEKSDDDWWYGSY' A
#
# COMPACT_ATOMS: atom_id res chain seq x y z
N MET A 1 -1.56 3.47 -8.46
CA MET A 1 -0.29 4.06 -7.99
C MET A 1 -0.15 3.84 -6.49
N ALA A 2 1.05 3.58 -5.98
CA ALA A 2 1.32 3.42 -4.53
C ALA A 2 2.31 4.48 -4.07
N GLU A 3 1.97 5.19 -3.01
CA GLU A 3 2.81 6.22 -2.41
C GLU A 3 2.95 5.99 -0.92
N LEU A 4 4.15 6.30 -0.42
CA LEU A 4 4.53 6.14 0.98
C LEU A 4 4.94 7.49 1.52
N ASP A 5 4.46 7.80 2.71
CA ASP A 5 4.86 8.96 3.48
C ASP A 5 5.54 8.45 4.76
N SER A 6 6.87 8.38 4.70
CA SER A 6 7.71 7.82 5.76
C SER A 6 7.76 8.71 7.01
N GLU A 7 7.50 10.01 6.87
CA GLU A 7 7.51 10.95 7.99
C GLU A 7 6.32 10.70 8.93
N VAL A 8 5.15 10.42 8.37
CA VAL A 8 3.93 10.14 9.14
C VAL A 8 3.54 8.66 9.16
N ARG A 9 4.38 7.79 8.59
CA ARG A 9 4.14 6.34 8.42
C ARG A 9 2.77 6.02 7.83
N LYS A 10 2.45 6.71 6.74
CA LYS A 10 1.20 6.49 6.00
C LYS A 10 1.51 5.93 4.63
N VAL A 11 0.65 5.02 4.19
CA VAL A 11 0.64 4.52 2.83
C VAL A 11 -0.66 4.96 2.17
N ARG A 12 -0.57 5.44 0.93
CA ARG A 12 -1.76 5.69 0.11
C ARG A 12 -1.70 4.92 -1.20
N LEU A 13 -2.84 4.36 -1.59
CA LEU A 13 -2.96 3.45 -2.70
C LEU A 13 -4.11 3.90 -3.58
N LYS A 14 -3.80 4.20 -4.84
CA LYS A 14 -4.80 4.38 -5.87
C LYS A 14 -4.95 3.07 -6.63
N LEU A 15 -6.12 2.47 -6.49
CA LEU A 15 -6.51 1.30 -7.26
C LEU A 15 -6.65 1.70 -8.72
N THR A 16 -6.10 0.90 -9.61
CA THR A 16 -6.32 1.02 -11.04
C THR A 16 -6.35 -0.38 -11.62
N ASP A 17 -7.17 -0.57 -12.65
CA ASP A 17 -7.23 -1.83 -13.40
C ASP A 17 -5.99 -2.04 -14.28
N SER A 18 -5.17 -0.99 -14.47
CA SER A 18 -3.95 -1.05 -15.27
C SER A 18 -2.76 -1.63 -14.51
N TYR A 19 -2.23 -2.74 -15.02
CA TYR A 19 -1.07 -3.47 -14.49
C TYR A 19 0.22 -2.63 -14.38
N GLU A 20 0.32 -1.57 -15.18
CA GLU A 20 1.52 -0.73 -15.30
C GLU A 20 1.49 0.52 -14.40
N GLU A 21 0.33 0.94 -13.89
CA GLU A 21 0.16 2.21 -13.18
C GLU A 21 -0.32 2.07 -11.72
N GLY A 22 -0.61 0.86 -11.25
CA GLY A 22 -0.96 0.71 -9.85
C GLY A 22 -1.07 -0.70 -9.32
N VAL A 23 -1.62 -0.76 -8.10
CA VAL A 23 -1.60 -1.98 -7.32
C VAL A 23 -2.86 -2.76 -7.58
N LYS A 24 -2.69 -3.94 -8.18
CA LYS A 24 -3.79 -4.86 -8.45
C LYS A 24 -4.32 -5.41 -7.13
N LEU A 25 -5.59 -5.16 -6.84
CA LEU A 25 -6.32 -5.88 -5.81
C LEU A 25 -6.55 -7.31 -6.29
N SER A 26 -5.96 -8.27 -5.59
CA SER A 26 -6.26 -9.69 -5.76
C SER A 26 -6.93 -10.19 -4.48
N SER A 27 -8.23 -10.49 -4.56
CA SER A 27 -9.01 -11.10 -3.47
C SER A 27 -8.94 -10.32 -2.13
N GLY A 28 -8.93 -8.99 -2.17
CA GLY A 28 -8.86 -8.15 -0.97
C GLY A 28 -7.45 -7.89 -0.44
N THR A 29 -6.41 -8.37 -1.13
CA THR A 29 -5.01 -8.11 -0.81
C THR A 29 -4.32 -7.37 -1.96
N PHE A 30 -3.26 -6.62 -1.65
CA PHE A 30 -2.51 -5.83 -2.61
C PHE A 30 -1.01 -6.12 -2.44
N THR A 31 -0.27 -6.19 -3.54
CA THR A 31 1.18 -6.48 -3.52
C THR A 31 1.95 -5.20 -3.78
N LEU A 32 2.72 -4.75 -2.79
CA LEU A 32 3.60 -3.59 -2.97
C LEU A 32 4.96 -4.00 -3.54
N PRO A 33 5.59 -3.14 -4.37
CA PRO A 33 6.96 -3.33 -4.78
C PRO A 33 7.94 -3.45 -3.59
N ALA A 34 8.97 -4.28 -3.75
CA ALA A 34 9.93 -4.61 -2.68
C ALA A 34 10.63 -3.39 -2.05
N ARG A 35 10.75 -2.26 -2.76
CA ARG A 35 11.29 -1.01 -2.22
C ARG A 35 10.50 -0.50 -1.01
N PHE A 36 9.18 -0.68 -1.01
CA PHE A 36 8.33 -0.29 0.10
C PHE A 36 8.43 -1.31 1.24
N CYS A 37 8.77 -2.56 0.95
CA CYS A 37 8.91 -3.58 1.98
C CYS A 37 9.99 -3.21 3.01
N GLN A 38 11.09 -2.56 2.61
CA GLN A 38 12.14 -2.17 3.55
C GLN A 38 11.70 -1.09 4.55
N GLU A 39 10.75 -0.24 4.17
CA GLU A 39 10.24 0.83 5.06
C GLU A 39 9.06 0.38 5.91
N ILE A 40 8.22 -0.50 5.35
CA ILE A 40 6.96 -0.92 5.97
C ILE A 40 7.11 -2.20 6.78
N LEU A 41 7.93 -3.16 6.32
CA LEU A 41 8.10 -4.39 7.09
C LEU A 41 9.04 -4.17 8.28
N PRO A 42 8.63 -4.57 9.49
CA PRO A 42 9.56 -4.67 10.60
C PRO A 42 10.59 -5.76 10.32
N ASP A 43 11.81 -5.61 10.86
CA ASP A 43 13.00 -6.46 10.61
C ASP A 43 12.76 -7.98 10.71
N ASN A 44 11.72 -8.41 11.44
CA ASN A 44 11.44 -9.82 11.70
C ASN A 44 10.13 -10.32 11.07
N ALA A 45 9.51 -9.56 10.15
CA ALA A 45 8.30 -9.96 9.45
C ALA A 45 8.58 -10.34 7.99
N ARG A 46 7.79 -11.29 7.46
CA ARG A 46 7.78 -11.65 6.03
C ARG A 46 6.65 -10.98 5.25
N SER A 47 5.61 -10.56 5.95
CA SER A 47 4.48 -9.80 5.43
C SER A 47 3.85 -8.99 6.56
N ILE A 48 3.16 -7.91 6.19
CA ILE A 48 2.34 -7.10 7.10
C ILE A 48 0.96 -6.90 6.47
N THR A 49 -0.07 -6.87 7.30
CA THR A 49 -1.43 -6.52 6.89
C THR A 49 -1.73 -5.11 7.37
N ILE A 50 -1.96 -4.20 6.43
CA ILE A 50 -2.33 -2.81 6.73
C ILE A 50 -3.81 -2.66 6.38
N PRO A 51 -4.69 -2.32 7.35
CA PRO A 51 -6.05 -1.96 7.03
C PRO A 51 -6.05 -0.66 6.22
N LEU A 52 -6.78 -0.66 5.11
CA LEU A 52 -6.93 0.50 4.26
C LEU A 52 -8.36 1.02 4.33
N GLU A 53 -8.49 2.33 4.41
CA GLU A 53 -9.78 3.02 4.34
C GLU A 53 -9.88 3.77 3.01
N LYS A 54 -10.98 3.54 2.27
CA LYS A 54 -11.26 4.29 1.04
C LYS A 54 -11.68 5.72 1.42
N SER A 55 -11.02 6.70 0.83
CA SER A 55 -11.40 8.12 0.91
C SER A 55 -12.16 8.55 -0.35
N ASP A 56 -12.82 9.70 -0.28
CA ASP A 56 -13.60 10.29 -1.36
C ASP A 56 -12.76 10.71 -2.59
N ASP A 57 -11.43 10.82 -2.47
CA ASP A 57 -10.51 11.19 -3.58
C ASP A 57 -10.10 9.98 -4.47
N ASP A 58 -10.79 8.84 -4.34
CA ASP A 58 -10.44 7.54 -4.96
C ASP A 58 -9.06 6.97 -4.54
N TRP A 59 -8.53 7.50 -3.44
CA TRP A 59 -7.36 6.97 -2.74
C TRP A 59 -7.76 6.15 -1.53
N TRP A 60 -6.99 5.12 -1.26
CA TRP A 60 -7.05 4.31 -0.06
C TRP A 60 -5.91 4.68 0.85
N TYR A 61 -6.15 4.82 2.14
CA TYR A 61 -5.15 5.24 3.11
C TYR A 61 -4.98 4.18 4.19
N GLY A 62 -3.74 3.90 4.56
CA GLY A 62 -3.38 3.03 5.68
C GLY A 62 -2.23 3.61 6.48
N SER A 63 -2.09 3.15 7.72
CA SER A 63 -0.97 3.51 8.60
C SER A 63 -0.20 2.24 8.97
N TYR A 64 1.12 2.33 9.11
CA TYR A 64 2.00 1.19 9.40
C TYR A 64 3.09 1.50 10.44
#